data_AF-A0A2V4HKN3-F1
#
_entry.id   AF-A0A2V4HKN3-F1
#
_cell.length_a   1.000
_cell.length_b   1.000
_cell.length_c   1.000
_cell.angle_alpha   90.00
_cell.angle_beta   90.00
_cell.angle_gamma   90.00
#
_symmetry.space_group_name_H-M   'P 1'
#
loop_
_entity.id
_entity.type
_entity.pdbx_description
1 polymer ?
#
loop_
_entity_poly.entity_id
_entity_poly.type
_entity_poly.pdbx_seq_one_letter_code
_entity_poly.pdbx_strand_id
1 'polypeptide(L)' 'MSNEGDFDFITEGVDVGIRVTDSPPLGLVARELFSVDFVVCASTSYLDTHGRRVHPGPKHRPHTRRAPK' A
#
# COMPACT_ATOMS: atom_id res chain seq x y z
N MET A 1 0.87 11.32 10.17
CA MET A 1 0.42 12.00 8.93
C MET A 1 -0.16 10.90 8.06
N SER A 2 -1.45 10.63 8.23
CA SER A 2 -2.17 9.55 7.55
C SER A 2 -2.37 9.97 6.09
N ASN A 3 -1.83 9.18 5.17
CA ASN A 3 -1.86 9.44 3.74
C ASN A 3 -3.06 8.74 3.10
N GLU A 4 -4.21 8.89 3.74
CA GLU A 4 -5.41 8.12 3.46
C GLU A 4 -6.57 9.12 3.46
N GLY A 5 -7.25 9.26 2.33
CA GLY A 5 -8.46 10.09 2.30
C GLY A 5 -9.42 9.59 3.38
N ASP A 6 -9.92 10.50 4.21
CA ASP A 6 -10.99 10.22 5.16
C ASP A 6 -12.22 9.79 4.36
N PHE A 7 -12.36 8.48 4.18
CA PHE A 7 -13.54 7.86 3.62
C PHE A 7 -14.41 7.42 4.78
N ASP A 8 -15.57 8.05 4.92
CA ASP A 8 -16.52 7.75 5.99
C ASP A 8 -17.48 6.64 5.56
N PHE A 9 -17.21 5.42 6.02
CA PHE A 9 -18.04 4.25 5.77
C PHE A 9 -19.50 4.42 6.20
N ILE A 10 -19.75 5.21 7.25
CA ILE A 10 -21.09 5.39 7.81
C ILE A 10 -21.91 6.32 6.92
N THR A 11 -21.38 7.50 6.61
CA THR A 11 -22.07 8.48 5.76
C THR A 11 -22.31 7.93 4.36
N GLU A 12 -21.39 7.12 3.84
CA GLU A 12 -21.49 6.52 2.51
C GLU A 12 -22.36 5.23 2.47
N GLY A 13 -22.87 4.77 3.61
CA GLY A 13 -23.68 3.54 3.68
C GLY A 13 -22.93 2.28 3.25
N VAL A 14 -21.62 2.22 3.52
CA VAL A 14 -20.75 1.09 3.18
C VAL A 14 -20.52 0.22 4.41
N ASP A 15 -21.05 -1.01 4.39
CA ASP A 15 -20.94 -1.93 5.52
C ASP A 15 -19.53 -2.52 5.72
N VAL A 16 -18.81 -2.76 4.62
CA VAL A 16 -17.48 -3.43 4.64
C VAL A 16 -16.54 -2.79 3.62
N GLY A 17 -15.33 -2.46 4.06
CA GLY A 17 -14.23 -2.02 3.20
C GLY A 17 -13.07 -3.01 3.15
N ILE A 18 -12.51 -3.23 1.97
CA ILE A 18 -11.24 -3.95 1.78
C ILE A 18 -10.16 -2.91 1.50
N ARG A 19 -9.14 -2.85 2.37
CA ARG A 19 -8.06 -1.85 2.28
C ARG A 19 -6.71 -2.50 2.48
N VAL A 20 -5.70 -2.00 1.75
CA VAL A 20 -4.30 -2.22 2.11
C VAL A 20 -3.96 -1.17 3.16
N THR A 21 -3.95 -1.57 4.42
CA THR A 21 -3.66 -0.70 5.56
C THR A 21 -2.97 -1.49 6.67
N ASP A 22 -2.12 -0.82 7.45
CA ASP A 22 -1.51 -1.40 8.65
C ASP A 22 -2.49 -1.41 9.84
N SER A 23 -3.54 -0.60 9.81
CA SER A 23 -4.52 -0.49 10.91
C SER A 23 -5.87 0.02 10.43
N PRO A 24 -7.00 -0.41 11.03
CA PRO A 24 -8.30 0.18 10.74
C PRO A 24 -8.34 1.66 11.15
N PRO A 25 -9.20 2.47 10.50
CA PRO A 25 -9.57 3.78 11.03
C PRO A 25 -10.12 3.70 12.46
N LEU A 26 -10.03 4.80 13.20
CA LEU A 26 -10.55 4.87 14.57
C LEU A 26 -12.06 4.56 14.58
N GLY A 27 -12.51 3.75 15.54
CA GLY A 27 -13.92 3.38 15.67
C GLY A 27 -14.36 2.23 14.77
N LEU A 28 -13.47 1.68 13.94
CA LEU A 28 -13.74 0.50 13.13
C LEU A 28 -12.93 -0.72 13.60
N VAL A 29 -13.46 -1.91 13.31
CA VAL A 29 -12.76 -3.18 13.47
C VAL A 29 -12.23 -3.65 12.13
N ALA A 30 -11.07 -4.30 12.12
CA ALA A 30 -10.52 -4.95 10.93
C ALA A 30 -10.16 -6.41 11.22
N ARG A 31 -10.19 -7.21 10.15
CA ARG A 31 -9.68 -8.58 10.11
C ARG A 31 -8.61 -8.64 9.03
N GLU A 32 -7.42 -9.12 9.37
CA GLU A 32 -6.38 -9.38 8.36
C GLU A 32 -6.87 -10.47 7.39
N LEU A 33 -6.83 -10.16 6.09
CA LEU A 33 -7.14 -11.14 5.04
C LEU A 33 -5.88 -11.86 4.58
N PHE A 34 -4.86 -11.07 4.21
CA PHE A 34 -3.53 -11.51 3.82
C PHE A 34 -2.60 -10.29 3.76
N SER A 35 -1.30 -10.54 3.71
CA SER A 35 -0.30 -9.49 3.52
C SER A 35 -0.01 -9.25 2.02
N VAL A 36 0.28 -8.01 1.65
CA VAL A 36 0.58 -7.62 0.26
C VAL A 36 2.06 -7.29 0.10
N ASP A 37 2.70 -7.91 -0.90
CA ASP A 37 4.08 -7.61 -1.28
C ASP A 37 4.10 -6.54 -2.38
N PHE A 38 4.96 -5.53 -2.21
CA PHE A 38 5.19 -4.49 -3.21
C PHE A 38 6.45 -4.81 -4.01
N VAL A 39 6.32 -4.91 -5.33
CA VAL A 39 7.43 -5.15 -6.26
C VAL A 39 7.61 -3.96 -7.20
N VAL A 40 8.86 -3.57 -7.41
CA VAL A 40 9.20 -2.56 -8.42
C VAL A 40 9.34 -3.28 -9.76
N CYS A 41 8.48 -2.93 -10.72
CA CYS A 41 8.51 -3.49 -12.06
C CYS A 41 8.35 -2.38 -13.11
N ALA A 42 8.76 -2.69 -14.34
CA ALA A 42 8.57 -1.84 -15.51
C ALA A 42 8.33 -2.74 -16.73
N SER A 43 7.69 -2.20 -17.77
CA SER A 43 7.53 -2.92 -19.02
C SER A 43 8.88 -3.20 -19.69
N THR A 44 8.96 -4.28 -20.46
CA THR A 44 10.18 -4.64 -21.20
C THR A 44 10.62 -3.49 -22.11
N SER A 45 9.69 -2.89 -22.87
CA SER A 45 9.99 -1.76 -23.75
C SER A 45 10.59 -0.55 -23.03
N TYR A 46 10.18 -0.29 -21.79
CA TYR A 46 10.74 0.77 -20.97
C TYR A 46 12.19 0.45 -20.59
N LEU A 47 12.46 -0.79 -20.16
CA LEU A 47 13.79 -1.25 -19.75
C LEU A 47 14.78 -1.31 -20.91
N ASP A 48 14.35 -1.68 -22.10
CA ASP A 48 15.22 -1.70 -23.29
C ASP A 48 15.68 -0.29 -23.66
N THR A 49 14.80 0.70 -23.50
CA THR A 49 15.09 2.10 -23.83
C THR A 49 15.92 2.81 -22.74
N HIS A 50 15.61 2.56 -21.47
CA HIS A 50 16.16 3.34 -20.34
C HIS A 50 17.16 2.56 -19.48
N GLY A 51 17.35 1.26 -19.74
CA GLY A 51 18.17 0.36 -18.94
C GLY A 51 17.52 -0.02 -17.60
N ARG A 52 18.03 -1.10 -17.00
CA ARG A 52 17.59 -1.54 -15.67
C ARG A 52 18.27 -0.70 -14.58
N ARG A 53 17.49 -0.07 -13.70
CA ARG A 53 18.05 0.53 -12.48
C ARG A 53 18.43 -0.57 -11.49
N VAL A 54 19.70 -0.58 -11.07
CA VAL A 54 20.26 -1.56 -10.13
C VAL A 54 20.31 -1.05 -8.69
N HIS A 55 20.07 0.26 -8.48
CA HIS A 55 20.08 0.86 -7.16
C HIS A 55 18.85 1.78 -7.00
N PRO A 56 18.13 1.69 -5.87
CA PRO A 56 17.11 2.66 -5.54
C PRO A 56 17.70 4.07 -5.47
N GLY A 57 16.97 5.07 -5.95
CA GLY A 57 17.39 6.46 -5.80
C GLY A 57 17.44 6.89 -4.32
N PRO A 58 18.11 8.01 -4.00
CA PRO A 58 18.30 8.48 -2.62
C PRO A 58 17.01 8.76 -1.83
N LYS A 59 15.83 8.75 -2.47
CA LYS A 59 14.51 8.94 -1.84
C LYS A 59 13.64 7.69 -1.82
N HIS A 60 14.19 6.52 -2.13
CA HIS A 60 13.42 5.29 -2.04
C HIS A 60 13.28 4.86 -0.58
N ARG A 61 12.08 5.00 -0.03
CA ARG A 61 11.74 4.44 1.28
C ARG A 61 11.23 3.01 1.03
N PRO A 62 11.91 1.96 1.53
CA PRO A 62 11.40 0.61 1.36
C PRO A 62 10.04 0.49 2.05
N HIS A 63 9.07 -0.08 1.35
CA HIS A 63 7.84 -0.57 1.97
C HIS A 63 8.21 -1.78 2.83
N THR A 64 8.68 -1.53 4.06
CA THR A 64 9.07 -2.60 4.98
C THR A 64 7.81 -3.19 5.61
N ARG A 65 7.64 -4.49 5.46
CA ARG A 65 6.63 -5.30 6.15
C ARG A 65 6.74 -5.04 7.65
N ARG A 66 5.69 -4.51 8.30
CA ARG A 66 5.61 -4.52 9.76
C ARG A 66 5.31 -5.95 10.22
N ALA A 67 5.92 -6.37 11.32
CA ALA A 67 5.61 -7.68 11.92
C ALA A 67 4.14 -7.69 12.37
N PRO A 68 3.42 -8.81 12.18
CA PRO A 68 2.06 -8.93 12.71
C PRO A 68 2.09 -8.78 14.23
N LYS A 69 1.10 -8.06 14.78
CA LYS A 69 0.92 -7.89 16.22
C LYS A 69 0.07 -9.02 16.79
#